data_AF-R8BPU5-F1
#
_entry.id   AF-R8BPU5-F1
#
_cell.length_a   1.000
_cell.length_b   1.000
_cell.length_c   1.000
_cell.angle_alpha   90.00
_cell.angle_beta   90.00
_cell.angle_gamma   90.00
#
_symmetry.space_group_name_H-M   'P 1'
#
loop_
_entity.id
_entity.type
_entity.pdbx_description
1 polymer ?
#
loop_
_entity_poly.entity_id
_entity_poly.type
_entity_poly.pdbx_seq_one_letter_code
_entity_poly.pdbx_strand_id
1 'polypeptide(L)'
;MTFEYMSIELCSVSQKRLPNLKRRIFDALNGQLKGDDNESIPIPTVFDLFDFLGPEAQWDIEPPTFNYYRDLDLRTCLDEDEDSVATYDIDKVREILLLKRNEGRSSGQVISKEDAEAIDKEETLLLQYLAFSNRQRHMNSYRLKVLKSWTNLLLVMFESNEFQGSARVSFLLQALQAALPSLESYGSDSPDEALELAKLAKMLLFKMDFSLTASDESSHTVGNLISDKLFQVFQICLQAIGKWAGNSELRSIYYAICYRYLTGIVDKGSGFLPGRQKTIKSVQLYGERLLNVISDDAYGSDPQCQTAALIVLGAFVNLGRAEEDPYVVNTLNKLNVIGVLVDSLKSVLQEWLEIVQTNNLDHQLYWDAKLSLLLQLCQTRDGAKYVLHANLFRSLEVSGLFSADPELEIDPANTVALEKHYTILVRVARIIGAAILSRGSHNVVQGRRFLTDHRMLVMHVLKRSAGIGAGHMSRTLEDRVEELADAFMVLITATDFLEFEEQQAPVEKPRTPLLFH
;
A
#
# COMPACT_ATOMS: atom_id res chain seq x y z
N MET A 1 7.45 -1.66 29.44
CA MET A 1 8.26 -2.53 30.32
C MET A 1 7.71 -3.96 30.43
N THR A 2 6.54 -4.22 31.03
CA THR A 2 6.08 -5.62 31.23
C THR A 2 5.85 -6.39 29.91
N PHE A 3 5.10 -5.82 28.95
CA PHE A 3 4.88 -6.46 27.64
C PHE A 3 6.17 -6.65 26.84
N GLU A 4 7.08 -5.69 26.93
CA GLU A 4 8.39 -5.75 26.28
C GLU A 4 9.25 -6.88 26.85
N TYR A 5 9.33 -6.98 28.19
CA TYR A 5 10.00 -8.09 28.85
C TYR A 5 9.41 -9.45 28.45
N MET A 6 8.08 -9.57 28.44
CA MET A 6 7.39 -10.79 28.00
C MET A 6 7.70 -11.14 26.55
N SER A 7 7.80 -10.14 25.67
CA SER A 7 8.16 -10.33 24.26
C SER A 7 9.59 -10.87 24.12
N ILE A 8 10.55 -10.26 24.82
CA ILE A 8 11.95 -10.68 24.83
C ILE A 8 12.10 -12.10 25.40
N GLU A 9 11.43 -12.38 26.52
CA GLU A 9 11.47 -13.69 27.17
C GLU A 9 10.85 -14.76 26.26
N LEU A 10 9.72 -14.48 25.62
CA LEU A 10 9.08 -15.40 24.69
C LEU A 10 9.98 -15.71 23.48
N CYS A 11 10.66 -14.71 22.93
CA CYS A 11 11.67 -14.89 21.88
C CYS A 11 12.83 -15.77 22.35
N SER A 12 13.41 -15.47 23.53
CA SER A 12 14.52 -16.23 24.15
C SER A 12 14.14 -17.70 24.37
N VAL A 13 12.94 -17.95 24.92
CA VAL A 13 12.41 -19.28 25.20
C VAL A 13 12.14 -20.07 23.91
N SER A 14 11.63 -19.40 22.87
CA SER A 14 11.40 -20.00 21.55
C SER A 14 12.72 -20.41 20.89
N GLN A 15 13.72 -19.54 20.90
CA GLN A 15 15.06 -19.82 20.35
C GLN A 15 15.80 -20.94 21.10
N LYS A 16 15.70 -20.95 22.43
CA LYS A 16 16.30 -22.00 23.29
C LYS A 16 15.51 -23.31 23.30
N ARG A 17 14.37 -23.39 22.59
CA ARG A 17 13.49 -24.57 22.48
C ARG A 17 13.10 -25.15 23.85
N LEU A 18 12.60 -24.30 24.74
CA LEU A 18 12.08 -24.70 26.07
C LEU A 18 10.53 -24.76 26.05
N PRO A 19 9.91 -25.86 25.59
CA PRO A 19 8.47 -25.90 25.31
C PRO A 19 7.59 -25.77 26.56
N ASN A 20 8.05 -26.24 27.72
CA ASN A 20 7.28 -26.16 28.96
C ASN A 20 7.12 -24.71 29.45
N LEU A 21 8.21 -23.94 29.39
CA LEU A 21 8.19 -22.52 29.77
C LEU A 21 7.39 -21.70 28.75
N LYS A 22 7.56 -22.00 27.45
CA LYS A 22 6.76 -21.41 26.37
C LYS A 22 5.27 -21.62 26.60
N ARG A 23 4.85 -22.86 26.87
CA ARG A 23 3.45 -23.19 27.16
C ARG A 23 2.93 -22.46 28.39
N ARG A 24 3.71 -22.39 29.47
CA ARG A 24 3.31 -21.65 30.68
C ARG A 24 3.10 -20.16 30.42
N ILE A 25 3.97 -19.54 29.62
CA ILE A 25 3.82 -18.12 29.22
C ILE A 25 2.56 -17.94 28.36
N PHE A 26 2.32 -18.82 27.39
CA PHE A 26 1.12 -18.77 26.55
C PHE A 26 -0.17 -19.01 27.33
N ASP A 27 -0.20 -20.02 28.19
CA ASP A 27 -1.36 -20.29 29.05
C ASP A 27 -1.66 -19.05 29.91
N ALA A 28 -0.63 -18.42 30.50
CA ALA A 28 -0.79 -17.21 31.29
C ALA A 28 -1.33 -16.03 30.46
N LEU A 29 -0.78 -15.79 29.27
CA LEU A 29 -1.26 -14.73 28.36
C LEU A 29 -2.67 -15.01 27.82
N ASN A 30 -3.10 -16.26 27.77
CA ASN A 30 -4.46 -16.68 27.44
C ASN A 30 -5.38 -16.78 28.67
N GLY A 31 -4.93 -16.30 29.83
CA GLY A 31 -5.76 -16.18 31.03
C GLY A 31 -5.78 -17.40 31.95
N GLN A 32 -4.79 -18.30 31.87
CA GLN A 32 -4.71 -19.52 32.69
C GLN A 32 -3.33 -19.66 33.32
N LEU A 33 -3.26 -19.63 34.65
CA LEU A 33 -2.04 -19.90 35.39
C LEU A 33 -2.16 -21.24 36.15
N LYS A 34 -1.16 -22.11 36.04
CA LYS A 34 -1.11 -23.32 36.87
C LYS A 34 -0.55 -22.98 38.24
N GLY A 35 -1.36 -23.14 39.28
CA GLY A 35 -0.94 -23.04 40.67
C GLY A 35 -0.15 -24.26 41.15
N ASP A 36 0.31 -24.21 42.40
CA ASP A 36 1.17 -25.24 43.01
C ASP A 36 0.46 -26.61 43.14
N ASP A 37 -0.87 -26.60 43.31
CA ASP A 37 -1.71 -27.82 43.39
C ASP A 37 -2.26 -28.28 42.03
N ASN A 38 -1.72 -27.77 40.92
CA ASN A 38 -2.17 -28.03 39.55
C ASN A 38 -3.61 -27.52 39.27
N GLU A 39 -4.15 -26.66 40.13
CA GLU A 39 -5.39 -25.92 39.90
C GLU A 39 -5.18 -24.79 38.88
N SER A 40 -6.15 -24.61 37.99
CA SER A 40 -6.11 -23.56 36.97
C SER A 40 -6.67 -22.26 37.55
N ILE A 41 -5.81 -21.26 37.69
CA ILE A 41 -6.17 -19.93 38.20
C ILE A 41 -6.50 -19.05 36.98
N PRO A 42 -7.75 -18.57 36.85
CA PRO A 42 -8.12 -17.67 35.77
C PRO A 42 -7.52 -16.28 36.03
N ILE A 43 -6.83 -15.73 35.03
CA ILE A 43 -6.29 -14.37 35.04
C ILE A 43 -6.73 -13.60 33.78
N PRO A 44 -6.66 -12.26 33.75
CA PRO A 44 -6.95 -11.49 32.54
C PRO A 44 -6.07 -11.92 31.37
N THR A 45 -6.66 -12.02 30.19
CA THR A 45 -5.92 -12.36 28.96
C THR A 45 -5.13 -11.16 28.45
N VAL A 46 -4.19 -11.39 27.52
CA VAL A 46 -3.46 -10.31 26.82
C VAL A 46 -4.40 -9.35 26.08
N PHE A 47 -5.59 -9.81 25.70
CA PHE A 47 -6.62 -8.98 25.07
C PHE A 47 -7.41 -8.16 26.10
N ASP A 48 -7.62 -8.69 27.31
CA ASP A 48 -8.24 -7.93 28.41
C ASP A 48 -7.30 -6.84 28.94
N LEU A 49 -5.98 -7.05 28.84
CA LEU A 49 -4.96 -6.05 29.16
C LEU A 49 -4.85 -4.93 28.09
N PHE A 50 -5.73 -4.93 27.09
CA PHE A 50 -5.90 -3.85 26.13
C PHE A 50 -6.92 -2.82 26.62
N ASP A 51 -6.69 -2.28 27.82
CA ASP A 51 -7.57 -1.32 28.51
C ASP A 51 -6.97 0.12 28.57
N PHE A 52 -5.74 0.28 28.09
CA PHE A 52 -4.99 1.53 28.13
C PHE A 52 -5.39 2.54 27.03
N LEU A 53 -6.16 2.11 26.03
CA LEU A 53 -6.74 2.99 25.01
C LEU A 53 -8.16 3.43 25.43
N GLY A 54 -8.26 4.55 26.13
CA GLY A 54 -9.55 5.19 26.46
C GLY A 54 -10.02 6.18 25.38
N PRO A 55 -11.33 6.54 25.35
CA PRO A 55 -11.85 7.54 24.40
C PRO A 55 -11.18 8.90 24.63
N GLU A 56 -10.46 9.39 23.62
CA GLU A 56 -9.61 10.61 23.69
C GLU A 56 -10.36 11.86 24.11
N ALA A 57 -11.64 11.97 23.75
CA ALA A 57 -12.49 13.10 24.07
C ALA A 57 -12.61 13.42 25.57
N GLN A 58 -12.16 12.51 26.47
CA GLN A 58 -12.14 12.78 27.90
C GLN A 58 -11.08 13.78 28.35
N TRP A 59 -10.03 14.01 27.55
CA TRP A 59 -8.88 14.82 27.95
C TRP A 59 -8.70 16.11 27.13
N ASP A 60 -9.56 16.35 26.15
CA ASP A 60 -9.53 17.57 25.34
C ASP A 60 -10.17 18.74 26.10
N ILE A 61 -9.33 19.49 26.80
CA ILE A 61 -9.71 20.73 27.49
C ILE A 61 -9.33 21.91 26.60
N GLU A 62 -10.32 22.74 26.26
CA GLU A 62 -10.09 23.97 25.50
C GLU A 62 -9.10 24.91 26.21
N PRO A 63 -8.20 25.58 25.46
CA PRO A 63 -7.28 26.53 26.06
C PRO A 63 -8.04 27.67 26.74
N PRO A 64 -7.73 28.01 28.00
CA PRO A 64 -8.35 29.14 28.67
C PRO A 64 -8.05 30.45 27.94
N THR A 65 -9.02 31.36 27.98
CA THR A 65 -8.85 32.69 27.39
C THR A 65 -8.14 33.62 28.39
N PHE A 66 -7.08 34.26 27.91
CA PHE A 66 -6.23 35.15 28.70
C PHE A 66 -6.48 36.61 28.29
N ASN A 67 -6.60 37.49 29.28
CA ASN A 67 -6.80 38.93 29.09
C ASN A 67 -5.50 39.71 29.29
N TYR A 68 -4.73 39.37 30.33
CA TYR A 68 -3.47 40.03 30.66
C TYR A 68 -2.26 39.38 29.97
N TYR A 69 -2.30 38.07 29.72
CA TYR A 69 -1.20 37.31 29.12
C TYR A 69 -1.48 36.84 27.68
N ARG A 70 -2.33 37.54 26.93
CA ARG A 70 -2.73 37.14 25.56
C ARG A 70 -1.56 37.00 24.58
N ASP A 71 -0.59 37.92 24.64
CA ASP A 71 0.53 38.00 23.68
C ASP A 71 1.83 37.41 24.26
N LEU A 72 1.73 36.53 25.26
CA LEU A 72 2.89 35.95 25.91
C LEU A 72 3.52 34.87 25.03
N ASP A 73 4.74 35.12 24.55
CA ASP A 73 5.51 34.13 23.82
C ASP A 73 6.23 33.17 24.79
N LEU A 74 5.79 31.91 24.81
CA LEU A 74 6.36 30.85 25.65
C LEU A 74 7.19 29.84 24.85
N ARG A 75 7.50 30.11 23.58
CA ARG A 75 8.28 29.18 22.73
C ARG A 75 9.67 28.89 23.28
N THR A 76 10.28 29.85 23.98
CA THR A 76 11.60 29.70 24.62
C THR A 76 11.57 28.81 25.87
N CYS A 77 10.39 28.48 26.38
CA CYS A 77 10.20 27.59 27.52
C CYS A 77 9.91 26.15 27.10
N LEU A 78 9.92 25.84 25.80
CA LEU A 78 9.77 24.48 25.32
C LEU A 78 11.10 23.76 25.42
N ASP A 79 11.11 22.66 26.17
CA ASP A 79 12.21 21.71 26.20
C ASP A 79 11.73 20.39 25.59
N GLU A 80 12.60 19.74 24.83
CA GLU A 80 12.36 18.38 24.34
C GLU A 80 12.88 17.39 25.37
N ASP A 81 11.98 16.52 25.84
CA ASP A 81 12.32 15.43 26.75
C ASP A 81 13.14 14.33 26.03
N GLU A 82 13.71 13.36 26.76
CA GLU A 82 14.43 12.20 26.17
C GLU A 82 13.60 11.45 25.11
N ASP A 83 12.28 11.54 25.20
CA ASP A 83 11.31 10.93 24.29
C ASP A 83 10.91 11.82 23.10
N SER A 84 11.63 12.93 22.87
CA SER A 84 11.33 13.93 21.82
C SER A 84 9.94 14.57 21.95
N VAL A 85 9.39 14.58 23.17
CA VAL A 85 8.11 15.24 23.47
C VAL A 85 8.42 16.68 23.89
N ALA A 86 7.93 17.65 23.11
CA ALA A 86 8.04 19.06 23.47
C ALA A 86 7.12 19.38 24.66
N THR A 87 7.71 19.77 25.79
CA THR A 87 6.98 20.14 27.01
C THR A 87 7.45 21.50 27.53
N TYR A 88 6.56 22.19 28.23
CA TYR A 88 6.89 23.48 28.82
C TYR A 88 7.66 23.29 30.13
N ASP A 89 8.84 23.88 30.24
CA ASP A 89 9.52 24.06 31.51
C ASP A 89 8.76 25.10 32.34
N ILE A 90 8.01 24.59 33.32
CA ILE A 90 7.14 25.41 34.18
C ILE A 90 7.95 26.41 35.00
N ASP A 91 9.21 26.12 35.32
CA ASP A 91 10.05 27.03 36.08
C ASP A 91 10.54 28.18 35.20
N LYS A 92 10.95 27.92 33.94
CA LYS A 92 11.21 29.00 32.96
C LYS A 92 9.96 29.86 32.71
N VAL A 93 8.78 29.25 32.62
CA VAL A 93 7.53 30.00 32.44
C VAL A 93 7.27 30.92 33.64
N ARG A 94 7.49 30.45 34.87
CA ARG A 94 7.38 31.30 36.08
C ARG A 94 8.35 32.47 36.03
N GLU A 95 9.58 32.26 35.58
CA GLU A 95 10.55 33.36 35.41
C GLU A 95 10.07 34.40 34.39
N ILE A 96 9.53 33.98 33.25
CA ILE A 96 8.95 34.90 32.26
C ILE A 96 7.76 35.68 32.84
N LEU A 97 6.88 35.03 33.60
CA LEU A 97 5.74 35.68 34.23
C LEU A 97 6.19 36.73 35.27
N LEU A 98 7.21 36.41 36.07
CA LEU A 98 7.83 37.36 37.00
C LEU A 98 8.46 38.56 36.27
N LEU A 99 9.14 38.32 35.15
CA LEU A 99 9.71 39.38 34.32
C LEU A 99 8.62 40.30 33.77
N LYS A 100 7.53 39.74 33.24
CA LYS A 100 6.38 40.51 32.74
C LYS A 100 5.69 41.32 33.84
N ARG A 101 5.55 40.74 35.03
CA ARG A 101 5.01 41.45 36.21
C ARG A 101 5.89 42.63 36.62
N ASN A 102 7.21 42.49 36.54
CA ASN A 102 8.16 43.54 36.86
C ASN A 102 8.21 44.64 35.78
N GLU A 103 8.04 44.29 34.50
CA GLU A 103 7.91 45.23 33.38
C GLU A 103 6.66 46.12 33.54
N GLY A 104 5.51 45.53 33.88
CA GLY A 104 4.28 46.28 34.15
C GLY A 104 4.44 47.29 35.30
N ARG A 105 5.15 46.90 36.36
CA ARG A 105 5.44 47.78 37.52
C ARG A 105 6.42 48.91 37.19
N SER A 106 7.44 48.66 36.37
CA SER A 106 8.42 49.69 35.97
C SER A 106 7.87 50.67 34.93
N SER A 107 6.83 50.30 34.19
CA SER A 107 6.12 51.18 33.25
C SER A 107 5.26 52.29 33.90
N GLY A 108 5.12 52.27 35.24
CA GLY A 108 4.42 53.32 35.99
C GLY A 108 2.90 53.22 36.01
N GLN A 109 2.31 52.13 35.50
CA GLN A 109 0.88 51.86 35.66
C GLN A 109 0.56 51.48 37.11
N VAL A 110 -0.32 52.26 37.75
CA VAL A 110 -0.86 51.93 39.08
C VAL A 110 -1.90 50.83 38.91
N ILE A 111 -1.50 49.59 39.15
CA ILE A 111 -2.38 48.42 39.09
C ILE A 111 -3.34 48.49 40.29
N SER A 112 -4.66 48.43 40.05
CA SER A 112 -5.67 48.35 41.12
C SER A 112 -5.50 47.05 41.92
N LYS A 113 -5.95 47.02 43.18
CA LYS A 113 -5.97 45.76 43.95
C LYS A 113 -6.80 44.67 43.27
N GLU A 114 -7.90 45.06 42.63
CA GLU A 114 -8.77 44.14 41.88
C GLU A 114 -8.07 43.59 40.63
N ASP A 115 -7.31 44.43 39.92
CA ASP A 115 -6.53 44.00 38.75
C ASP A 115 -5.37 43.08 39.16
N ALA A 116 -4.72 43.36 40.30
CA ALA A 116 -3.65 42.51 40.81
C ALA A 116 -4.15 41.09 41.17
N GLU A 117 -5.33 40.99 41.79
CA GLU A 117 -5.96 39.70 42.07
C GLU A 117 -6.40 38.97 40.79
N ALA A 118 -6.85 39.71 39.77
CA ALA A 118 -7.19 39.14 38.47
C ALA A 118 -5.96 38.59 37.73
N ILE A 119 -4.83 39.32 37.77
CA ILE A 119 -3.55 38.88 37.21
C ILE A 119 -3.04 37.63 37.93
N ASP A 120 -3.07 37.59 39.27
CA ASP A 120 -2.61 36.43 40.05
C ASP A 120 -3.47 35.17 39.74
N LYS A 121 -4.78 35.34 39.55
CA LYS A 121 -5.69 34.25 39.13
C LYS A 121 -5.35 33.76 37.73
N GLU A 122 -5.11 34.68 36.79
CA GLU A 122 -4.78 34.35 35.41
C GLU A 122 -3.41 33.64 35.31
N GLU A 123 -2.43 34.08 36.09
CA GLU A 123 -1.10 33.45 36.20
C GLU A 123 -1.21 32.01 36.71
N THR A 124 -2.00 31.81 37.77
CA THR A 124 -2.24 30.48 38.35
C THR A 124 -2.95 29.56 37.34
N LEU A 125 -3.95 30.08 36.63
CA LEU A 125 -4.68 29.34 35.59
C LEU A 125 -3.76 28.91 34.45
N LEU A 126 -2.89 29.81 33.98
CA LEU A 126 -1.92 29.53 32.93
C LEU A 126 -0.95 28.41 33.34
N LEU A 127 -0.34 28.51 34.54
CA LEU A 127 0.58 27.48 35.03
C LEU A 127 -0.11 26.12 35.20
N GLN A 128 -1.34 26.10 35.70
CA GLN A 128 -2.13 24.87 35.81
C GLN A 128 -2.46 24.27 34.45
N TYR A 129 -2.84 25.10 33.49
CA TYR A 129 -3.14 24.66 32.12
C TYR A 129 -1.89 24.10 31.42
N LEU A 130 -0.73 24.75 31.54
CA LEU A 130 0.52 24.27 30.96
C LEU A 130 0.97 22.95 31.61
N ALA A 131 0.86 22.83 32.93
CA ALA A 131 1.15 21.58 33.64
C ALA A 131 0.19 20.45 33.22
N PHE A 132 -1.10 20.75 33.03
CA PHE A 132 -2.07 19.81 32.47
C PHE A 132 -1.69 19.40 31.04
N SER A 133 -1.38 20.36 30.18
CA SER A 133 -0.99 20.13 28.78
C SER A 133 0.27 19.26 28.67
N ASN A 134 1.27 19.49 29.52
CA ASN A 134 2.47 18.63 29.58
C ASN A 134 2.11 17.19 29.96
N ARG A 135 1.31 17.00 31.03
CA ARG A 135 0.87 15.67 31.46
C ARG A 135 0.06 14.96 30.37
N GLN A 136 -0.78 15.69 29.64
CA GLN A 136 -1.54 15.15 28.51
C GLN A 136 -0.59 14.68 27.39
N ARG A 137 0.43 15.47 27.01
CA ARG A 137 1.43 15.06 26.02
C ARG A 137 2.23 13.83 26.46
N HIS A 138 2.69 13.81 27.72
CA HIS A 138 3.38 12.65 28.29
C HIS A 138 2.48 11.40 28.30
N MET A 139 1.22 11.55 28.71
CA MET A 139 0.25 10.45 28.71
C MET A 139 0.06 9.87 27.31
N ASN A 140 -0.11 10.72 26.29
CA ASN A 140 -0.25 10.28 24.89
C ASN A 140 1.01 9.53 24.41
N SER A 141 2.20 10.05 24.73
CA SER A 141 3.47 9.39 24.42
C SER A 141 3.59 8.01 25.10
N TYR A 142 3.29 7.91 26.40
CA TYR A 142 3.32 6.64 27.12
C TYR A 142 2.27 5.66 26.60
N ARG A 143 1.08 6.13 26.27
CA ARG A 143 0.02 5.32 25.66
C ARG A 143 0.47 4.71 24.35
N LEU A 144 1.08 5.50 23.46
CA LEU A 144 1.65 5.01 22.20
C LEU A 144 2.78 3.98 22.44
N LYS A 145 3.65 4.20 23.43
CA LYS A 145 4.70 3.23 23.80
C LYS A 145 4.13 1.90 24.31
N VAL A 146 3.08 1.96 25.14
CA VAL A 146 2.39 0.76 25.63
C VAL A 146 1.72 0.04 24.47
N LEU A 147 1.07 0.78 23.55
CA LEU A 147 0.49 0.22 22.33
C LEU A 147 1.52 -0.52 21.49
N LYS A 148 2.66 0.11 21.20
CA LYS A 148 3.79 -0.53 20.48
C LYS A 148 4.26 -1.80 21.16
N SER A 149 4.36 -1.78 22.49
CA SER A 149 4.78 -2.95 23.26
C SER A 149 3.75 -4.09 23.18
N TRP A 150 2.46 -3.75 23.22
CA TRP A 150 1.36 -4.71 23.12
C TRP A 150 1.24 -5.30 21.70
N THR A 151 1.32 -4.49 20.64
CA THR A 151 1.30 -4.96 19.26
C THR A 151 2.49 -5.87 18.98
N ASN A 152 3.69 -5.51 19.42
CA ASN A 152 4.89 -6.34 19.32
C ASN A 152 4.72 -7.67 20.06
N LEU A 153 4.16 -7.66 21.28
CA LEU A 153 3.90 -8.90 22.02
C LEU A 153 2.96 -9.82 21.23
N LEU A 154 1.87 -9.31 20.67
CA LEU A 154 0.95 -10.11 19.86
C LEU A 154 1.62 -10.69 18.60
N LEU A 155 2.50 -9.92 17.94
CA LEU A 155 3.27 -10.41 16.79
C LEU A 155 4.23 -11.53 17.21
N VAL A 156 4.96 -11.35 18.31
CA VAL A 156 5.86 -12.38 18.85
C VAL A 156 5.08 -13.62 19.26
N MET A 157 3.92 -13.46 19.91
CA MET A 157 3.01 -14.56 20.25
C MET A 157 2.53 -15.30 19.01
N PHE A 158 2.22 -14.57 17.94
CA PHE A 158 1.75 -15.15 16.69
C PHE A 158 2.86 -15.93 15.96
N GLU A 159 4.07 -15.37 15.86
CA GLU A 159 5.20 -16.02 15.17
C GLU A 159 5.84 -17.14 15.98
N SER A 160 5.89 -16.99 17.31
CA SER A 160 6.46 -18.00 18.19
C SER A 160 5.54 -19.20 18.36
N ASN A 161 4.25 -19.08 18.06
CA ASN A 161 3.33 -20.20 18.21
C ASN A 161 3.46 -21.23 17.09
N GLU A 162 3.47 -22.50 17.49
CA GLU A 162 3.30 -23.64 16.58
C GLU A 162 1.80 -23.94 16.35
N PHE A 163 0.94 -22.92 16.43
CA PHE A 163 -0.49 -23.12 16.23
C PHE A 163 -0.74 -23.58 14.79
N GLN A 164 -1.20 -24.83 14.65
CA GLN A 164 -1.70 -25.36 13.39
C GLN A 164 -3.23 -25.38 13.43
N GLY A 165 -3.86 -25.11 12.28
CA GLY A 165 -5.31 -25.16 12.12
C GLY A 165 -6.07 -24.15 13.00
N SER A 166 -7.04 -24.67 13.77
CA SER A 166 -8.07 -23.89 14.48
C SER A 166 -7.53 -22.93 15.56
N ALA A 167 -6.50 -23.31 16.32
CA ALA A 167 -5.97 -22.45 17.39
C ALA A 167 -5.36 -21.14 16.85
N ARG A 168 -4.71 -21.20 15.68
CA ARG A 168 -4.12 -20.04 15.01
C ARG A 168 -5.20 -19.08 14.53
N VAL A 169 -6.28 -19.64 14.03
CA VAL A 169 -7.46 -18.93 13.56
C VAL A 169 -8.17 -18.23 14.71
N SER A 170 -8.37 -18.92 15.83
CA SER A 170 -8.99 -18.33 17.03
C SER A 170 -8.17 -17.17 17.61
N PHE A 171 -6.84 -17.32 17.70
CA PHE A 171 -5.97 -16.23 18.14
C PHE A 171 -6.06 -15.02 17.20
N LEU A 172 -6.04 -15.23 15.89
CA LEU A 172 -6.18 -14.16 14.90
C LEU A 172 -7.52 -13.44 15.03
N LEU A 173 -8.61 -14.21 15.23
CA LEU A 173 -9.94 -13.64 15.42
C LEU A 173 -10.01 -12.79 16.69
N GLN A 174 -9.45 -13.26 17.80
CA GLN A 174 -9.40 -12.52 19.07
C GLN A 174 -8.57 -11.24 18.94
N ALA A 175 -7.40 -11.32 18.31
CA ALA A 175 -6.53 -10.17 18.08
C ALA A 175 -7.21 -9.10 17.20
N LEU A 176 -7.87 -9.51 16.11
CA LEU A 176 -8.65 -8.60 15.27
C LEU A 176 -9.84 -8.03 16.05
N GLN A 177 -10.56 -8.84 16.81
CA GLN A 177 -11.71 -8.38 17.59
C GLN A 177 -11.33 -7.34 18.64
N ALA A 178 -10.15 -7.44 19.25
CA ALA A 178 -9.62 -6.45 20.18
C ALA A 178 -9.14 -5.17 19.46
N ALA A 179 -8.42 -5.31 18.35
CA ALA A 179 -7.78 -4.16 17.67
C ALA A 179 -8.75 -3.31 16.82
N LEU A 180 -9.77 -3.91 16.21
CA LEU A 180 -10.61 -3.24 15.21
C LEU A 180 -11.42 -2.04 15.72
N PRO A 181 -12.09 -2.11 16.90
CA PRO A 181 -12.84 -0.96 17.41
C PRO A 181 -11.96 0.27 17.60
N SER A 182 -10.74 0.08 18.13
CA SER A 182 -9.76 1.13 18.30
C SER A 182 -9.25 1.64 16.95
N LEU A 183 -8.96 0.77 15.99
CA LEU A 183 -8.52 1.19 14.65
C LEU A 183 -9.58 2.04 13.93
N GLU A 184 -10.86 1.69 14.08
CA GLU A 184 -11.98 2.45 13.51
C GLU A 184 -12.11 3.85 14.12
N SER A 185 -11.94 3.97 15.44
CA SER A 185 -11.99 5.24 16.15
C SER A 185 -10.78 6.13 15.84
N TYR A 186 -9.56 5.60 15.99
CA TYR A 186 -8.32 6.38 15.85
C TYR A 186 -7.94 6.66 14.41
N GLY A 187 -8.54 5.97 13.43
CA GLY A 187 -8.20 6.11 12.02
C GLY A 187 -8.33 7.53 11.47
N SER A 188 -9.08 8.43 12.13
CA SER A 188 -9.18 9.86 11.79
C SER A 188 -8.45 10.78 12.76
N ASP A 189 -8.48 10.47 14.06
CA ASP A 189 -8.11 11.43 15.12
C ASP A 189 -6.64 11.30 15.55
N SER A 190 -6.09 10.08 15.53
CA SER A 190 -4.75 9.77 16.05
C SER A 190 -4.00 8.81 15.12
N PRO A 191 -3.24 9.35 14.14
CA PRO A 191 -2.64 8.54 13.08
C PRO A 191 -1.52 7.61 13.56
N ASP A 192 -0.79 7.97 14.62
CA ASP A 192 0.32 7.16 15.14
C ASP A 192 -0.18 5.88 15.82
N GLU A 193 -1.24 5.97 16.63
CA GLU A 193 -1.91 4.82 17.22
C GLU A 193 -2.58 3.95 16.15
N ALA A 194 -3.25 4.58 15.17
CA ALA A 194 -3.83 3.87 14.04
C ALA A 194 -2.78 3.11 13.22
N LEU A 195 -1.56 3.65 13.09
CA LEU A 195 -0.44 3.02 12.39
C LEU A 195 -0.02 1.70 13.05
N GLU A 196 0.13 1.69 14.37
CA GLU A 196 0.52 0.47 15.09
C GLU A 196 -0.56 -0.62 15.01
N LEU A 197 -1.83 -0.23 15.13
CA LEU A 197 -2.96 -1.15 14.99
C LEU A 197 -3.10 -1.67 13.55
N ALA A 198 -2.88 -0.83 12.54
CA ALA A 198 -2.90 -1.22 11.14
C ALA A 198 -1.72 -2.13 10.78
N LYS A 199 -0.52 -1.90 11.34
CA LYS A 199 0.65 -2.80 11.20
C LYS A 199 0.33 -4.19 11.74
N LEU A 200 -0.29 -4.29 12.91
CA LEU A 200 -0.76 -5.56 13.48
C LEU A 200 -1.77 -6.25 12.55
N ALA A 201 -2.82 -5.53 12.12
CA ALA A 201 -3.84 -6.08 11.23
C ALA A 201 -3.27 -6.59 9.90
N LYS A 202 -2.35 -5.82 9.29
CA LYS A 202 -1.62 -6.21 8.08
C LYS A 202 -0.86 -7.51 8.29
N MET A 203 -0.04 -7.60 9.35
CA MET A 203 0.78 -8.80 9.59
C MET A 203 -0.08 -10.04 9.82
N LEU A 204 -1.15 -9.93 10.60
CA LEU A 204 -2.12 -11.00 10.82
C LEU A 204 -2.75 -11.46 9.50
N LEU A 205 -3.21 -10.51 8.67
CA LEU A 205 -3.86 -10.79 7.39
C LEU A 205 -2.93 -11.46 6.36
N PHE A 206 -1.67 -11.03 6.28
CA PHE A 206 -0.70 -11.61 5.34
C PHE A 206 -0.28 -13.02 5.74
N LYS A 207 -0.25 -13.32 7.04
CA LYS A 207 0.10 -14.64 7.55
C LYS A 207 -1.08 -15.60 7.61
N MET A 208 -2.29 -15.12 7.38
CA MET A 208 -3.48 -15.94 7.33
C MET A 208 -3.54 -16.71 6.01
N ASP A 209 -3.78 -18.02 6.13
CA ASP A 209 -4.06 -18.87 4.99
C ASP A 209 -5.57 -18.95 4.77
N PHE A 210 -6.04 -18.28 3.72
CA PHE A 210 -7.43 -18.32 3.27
C PHE A 210 -7.88 -19.74 2.82
N SER A 211 -7.01 -20.76 2.86
CA SER A 211 -7.34 -22.16 2.49
C SER A 211 -7.97 -22.95 3.63
N LEU A 212 -7.75 -22.50 4.86
CA LEU A 212 -8.16 -23.23 6.06
C LEU A 212 -9.65 -23.02 6.41
N THR A 213 -10.37 -22.19 5.65
CA THR A 213 -11.77 -21.84 5.90
C THR A 213 -12.79 -22.69 5.13
N ALA A 214 -12.33 -23.64 4.30
CA ALA A 214 -13.18 -24.38 3.36
C ALA A 214 -13.39 -25.87 3.71
N SER A 215 -12.68 -26.42 4.70
CA SER A 215 -12.45 -27.88 4.75
C SER A 215 -13.31 -28.67 5.73
N ASP A 216 -13.96 -28.08 6.73
CA ASP A 216 -14.74 -28.81 7.76
C ASP A 216 -16.07 -28.15 8.13
N GLU A 217 -17.13 -28.92 8.41
CA GLU A 217 -18.45 -28.37 8.78
C GLU A 217 -18.45 -27.53 10.07
N SER A 218 -17.58 -27.86 11.03
CA SER A 218 -17.33 -27.04 12.24
C SER A 218 -16.42 -25.83 11.97
N SER A 219 -15.66 -25.85 10.87
CA SER A 219 -14.83 -24.73 10.41
C SER A 219 -15.62 -23.69 9.60
N HIS A 220 -16.84 -24.00 9.15
CA HIS A 220 -17.66 -23.04 8.39
C HIS A 220 -18.16 -21.87 9.25
N THR A 221 -18.55 -22.10 10.50
CA THR A 221 -18.98 -21.01 11.40
C THR A 221 -17.81 -20.08 11.74
N VAL A 222 -16.67 -20.67 12.07
CA VAL A 222 -15.41 -19.95 12.33
C VAL A 222 -14.92 -19.23 11.07
N GLY A 223 -14.99 -19.87 9.90
CA GLY A 223 -14.68 -19.29 8.60
C GLY A 223 -15.58 -18.10 8.24
N ASN A 224 -16.88 -18.20 8.53
CA ASN A 224 -17.82 -17.10 8.33
C ASN A 224 -17.48 -15.91 9.23
N LEU A 225 -17.25 -16.13 10.53
CA LEU A 225 -16.85 -15.07 11.46
C LEU A 225 -15.56 -14.37 11.04
N ILE A 226 -14.56 -15.13 10.56
CA ILE A 226 -13.34 -14.55 10.00
C ILE A 226 -13.66 -13.71 8.78
N SER A 227 -14.42 -14.23 7.81
CA SER A 227 -14.75 -13.48 6.60
C SER A 227 -15.50 -12.18 6.89
N ASP A 228 -16.39 -12.18 7.89
CA ASP A 228 -17.06 -10.98 8.37
C ASP A 228 -16.08 -10.00 9.02
N LYS A 229 -15.15 -10.46 9.87
CA LYS A 229 -14.12 -9.59 10.46
C LYS A 229 -13.13 -9.05 9.44
N LEU A 230 -12.75 -9.83 8.44
CA LEU A 230 -11.89 -9.39 7.35
C LEU A 230 -12.58 -8.33 6.49
N PHE A 231 -13.87 -8.54 6.22
CA PHE A 231 -14.67 -7.53 5.54
C PHE A 231 -14.79 -6.25 6.38
N GLN A 232 -14.95 -6.36 7.70
CA GLN A 232 -14.93 -5.21 8.61
C GLN A 232 -13.59 -4.46 8.54
N VAL A 233 -12.44 -5.16 8.58
CA VAL A 233 -11.11 -4.54 8.42
C VAL A 233 -11.02 -3.80 7.09
N PHE A 234 -11.48 -4.43 6.01
CA PHE A 234 -11.50 -3.83 4.69
C PHE A 234 -12.37 -2.56 4.65
N GLN A 235 -13.57 -2.59 5.24
CA GLN A 235 -14.45 -1.42 5.31
C GLN A 235 -13.84 -0.26 6.09
N ILE A 236 -13.21 -0.54 7.24
CA ILE A 236 -12.50 0.48 8.04
C ILE A 236 -11.38 1.12 7.21
N CYS A 237 -10.58 0.31 6.50
CA CYS A 237 -9.51 0.80 5.63
C CYS A 237 -10.07 1.67 4.49
N LEU A 238 -11.15 1.22 3.82
CA LEU A 238 -11.80 2.02 2.77
C LEU A 238 -12.32 3.36 3.29
N GLN A 239 -12.93 3.37 4.47
CA GLN A 239 -13.43 4.60 5.09
C GLN A 239 -12.28 5.56 5.43
N ALA A 240 -11.19 5.05 6.02
CA ALA A 240 -10.03 5.85 6.37
C ALA A 240 -9.35 6.45 5.12
N ILE A 241 -9.17 5.66 4.06
CA ILE A 241 -8.66 6.14 2.77
C ILE A 241 -9.61 7.19 2.20
N GLY A 242 -10.92 6.91 2.14
CA GLY A 242 -11.91 7.84 1.62
C GLY A 242 -11.93 9.17 2.37
N LYS A 243 -11.70 9.16 3.69
CA LYS A 243 -11.58 10.38 4.52
C LYS A 243 -10.27 11.16 4.27
N TRP A 244 -9.31 10.59 3.57
CA TRP A 244 -7.93 11.10 3.48
C TRP A 244 -7.29 11.23 4.87
N ALA A 245 -7.49 10.22 5.70
CA ALA A 245 -6.99 10.24 7.06
C ALA A 245 -5.56 9.67 7.16
N GLY A 246 -4.74 10.33 7.99
CA GLY A 246 -3.37 9.93 8.30
C GLY A 246 -2.32 10.32 7.25
N ASN A 247 -1.07 9.96 7.57
CA ASN A 247 0.08 10.24 6.72
C ASN A 247 0.18 9.25 5.54
N SER A 248 1.14 9.48 4.65
CA SER A 248 1.43 8.60 3.52
C SER A 248 1.77 7.16 3.93
N GLU A 249 2.56 7.01 5.01
CA GLU A 249 2.94 5.69 5.54
C GLU A 249 1.71 4.89 5.97
N LEU A 250 0.79 5.50 6.73
CA LEU A 250 -0.43 4.84 7.20
C LEU A 250 -1.32 4.39 6.03
N ARG A 251 -1.49 5.25 5.02
CA ARG A 251 -2.29 4.93 3.83
C ARG A 251 -1.67 3.80 3.02
N SER A 252 -0.34 3.73 2.92
CA SER A 252 0.36 2.59 2.29
C SER A 252 0.02 1.25 2.96
N ILE A 253 -0.20 1.25 4.28
CA ILE A 253 -0.60 0.05 5.03
C ILE A 253 -2.06 -0.29 4.75
N TYR A 254 -2.96 0.69 4.70
CA TYR A 254 -4.35 0.46 4.29
C TYR A 254 -4.44 -0.13 2.89
N TYR A 255 -3.64 0.37 1.94
CA TYR A 255 -3.55 -0.21 0.59
C TYR A 255 -3.07 -1.65 0.60
N ALA A 256 -2.06 -1.99 1.40
CA ALA A 256 -1.58 -3.35 1.52
C ALA A 256 -2.65 -4.30 2.12
N ILE A 257 -3.41 -3.83 3.11
CA ILE A 257 -4.52 -4.59 3.71
C ILE A 257 -5.62 -4.82 2.67
N CYS A 258 -6.06 -3.76 1.98
CA CYS A 258 -7.05 -3.85 0.92
C CYS A 258 -6.59 -4.79 -0.20
N TYR A 259 -5.35 -4.66 -0.67
CA TYR A 259 -4.77 -5.53 -1.69
C TYR A 259 -4.84 -7.01 -1.28
N ARG A 260 -4.34 -7.34 -0.09
CA ARG A 260 -4.33 -8.74 0.38
C ARG A 260 -5.73 -9.32 0.54
N TYR A 261 -6.69 -8.51 1.02
CA TYR A 261 -8.09 -8.91 1.08
C TYR A 261 -8.66 -9.19 -0.31
N LEU A 262 -8.47 -8.27 -1.26
CA LEU A 262 -8.96 -8.38 -2.64
C LEU A 262 -8.38 -9.60 -3.37
N THR A 263 -7.07 -9.82 -3.29
CA THR A 263 -6.45 -11.01 -3.90
C THR A 263 -6.96 -12.29 -3.24
N GLY A 264 -7.12 -12.28 -1.91
CA GLY A 264 -7.64 -13.43 -1.16
C GLY A 264 -9.04 -13.87 -1.60
N ILE A 265 -9.94 -12.92 -1.89
CA ILE A 265 -11.30 -13.23 -2.36
C ILE A 265 -11.37 -13.58 -3.86
N VAL A 266 -10.49 -13.01 -4.68
CA VAL A 266 -10.47 -13.24 -6.14
C VAL A 266 -9.81 -14.58 -6.49
N ASP A 267 -8.72 -14.94 -5.82
CA ASP A 267 -7.96 -16.16 -6.13
C ASP A 267 -8.72 -17.45 -5.76
N LYS A 268 -9.71 -17.38 -4.85
CA LYS A 268 -10.35 -18.57 -4.24
C LYS A 268 -11.69 -19.02 -4.83
N GLY A 269 -11.93 -18.76 -6.11
CA GLY A 269 -13.06 -19.35 -6.86
C GLY A 269 -14.45 -19.12 -6.24
N SER A 270 -15.38 -20.05 -6.49
CA SER A 270 -16.83 -19.92 -6.24
C SER A 270 -17.24 -19.76 -4.76
N GLY A 271 -16.38 -20.13 -3.80
CA GLY A 271 -16.70 -20.09 -2.38
C GLY A 271 -16.88 -18.68 -1.80
N PHE A 272 -16.31 -17.65 -2.45
CA PHE A 272 -16.38 -16.25 -2.00
C PHE A 272 -17.29 -15.35 -2.87
N LEU A 273 -18.09 -15.91 -3.78
CA LEU A 273 -18.98 -15.12 -4.67
C LEU A 273 -19.87 -14.10 -3.91
N PRO A 274 -20.56 -14.46 -2.80
CA PRO A 274 -21.33 -13.47 -2.04
C PRO A 274 -20.46 -12.37 -1.43
N GLY A 275 -19.23 -12.69 -1.05
CA GLY A 275 -18.25 -11.73 -0.51
C GLY A 275 -17.75 -10.74 -1.57
N ARG A 276 -17.56 -11.20 -2.82
CA ARG A 276 -17.15 -10.34 -3.94
C ARG A 276 -18.20 -9.28 -4.26
N GLN A 277 -19.47 -9.67 -4.34
CA GLN A 277 -20.56 -8.72 -4.59
C GLN A 277 -20.70 -7.68 -3.48
N LYS A 278 -20.58 -8.09 -2.20
CA LYS A 278 -20.55 -7.16 -1.06
C LYS A 278 -19.37 -6.19 -1.15
N THR A 279 -18.20 -6.69 -1.57
CA THR A 279 -16.97 -5.91 -1.73
C THR A 279 -17.15 -4.86 -2.82
N ILE A 280 -17.63 -5.23 -4.01
CA ILE A 280 -17.89 -4.29 -5.12
C ILE A 280 -18.86 -3.18 -4.70
N LYS A 281 -19.98 -3.54 -4.07
CA LYS A 281 -20.95 -2.54 -3.59
C LYS A 281 -20.33 -1.57 -2.59
N SER A 282 -19.42 -2.04 -1.74
CA SER A 282 -18.71 -1.18 -0.79
C SER A 282 -17.75 -0.22 -1.50
N VAL A 283 -17.00 -0.69 -2.50
CA VAL A 283 -16.12 0.15 -3.33
C VAL A 283 -16.95 1.21 -4.07
N GLN A 284 -18.09 0.84 -4.64
CA GLN A 284 -19.02 1.76 -5.30
C GLN A 284 -19.63 2.79 -4.33
N LEU A 285 -19.89 2.40 -3.09
CA LEU A 285 -20.47 3.28 -2.06
C LEU A 285 -19.53 4.44 -1.69
N TYR A 286 -18.24 4.15 -1.45
CA TYR A 286 -17.24 5.21 -1.22
C TYR A 286 -16.89 5.97 -2.51
N GLY A 287 -17.01 5.26 -3.63
CA GLY A 287 -17.10 5.80 -4.97
C GLY A 287 -15.90 6.61 -5.42
N GLU A 288 -16.17 7.72 -6.13
CA GLU A 288 -15.14 8.55 -6.75
C GLU A 288 -14.19 9.19 -5.74
N ARG A 289 -14.67 9.53 -4.53
CA ARG A 289 -13.84 10.09 -3.46
C ARG A 289 -12.71 9.14 -3.05
N LEU A 290 -13.01 7.84 -2.92
CA LEU A 290 -12.01 6.82 -2.61
C LEU A 290 -10.96 6.73 -3.73
N LEU A 291 -11.41 6.64 -4.97
CA LEU A 291 -10.51 6.48 -6.11
C LEU A 291 -9.66 7.74 -6.36
N ASN A 292 -10.17 8.93 -6.05
CA ASN A 292 -9.40 10.18 -6.07
C ASN A 292 -8.20 10.11 -5.13
N VAL A 293 -8.42 9.80 -3.85
CA VAL A 293 -7.33 9.75 -2.86
C VAL A 293 -6.25 8.75 -3.27
N ILE A 294 -6.64 7.55 -3.72
CA ILE A 294 -5.69 6.53 -4.18
C ILE A 294 -4.93 7.01 -5.42
N SER A 295 -5.60 7.71 -6.33
CA SER A 295 -4.97 8.23 -7.55
C SER A 295 -4.00 9.36 -7.26
N ASP A 296 -4.33 10.26 -6.33
CA ASP A 296 -3.44 11.34 -5.90
C ASP A 296 -2.18 10.75 -5.22
N ASP A 297 -2.35 9.73 -4.37
CA ASP A 297 -1.22 9.06 -3.73
C ASP A 297 -0.34 8.27 -4.72
N ALA A 298 -0.91 7.73 -5.80
CA ALA A 298 -0.16 7.06 -6.88
C ALA A 298 0.83 7.99 -7.61
N TYR A 299 0.64 9.31 -7.51
CA TYR A 299 1.51 10.35 -8.05
C TYR A 299 2.05 11.30 -6.97
N GLY A 300 2.03 10.88 -5.70
CA GLY A 300 2.50 11.65 -4.55
C GLY A 300 4.04 11.80 -4.50
N SER A 301 4.62 12.04 -3.32
CA SER A 301 6.08 12.14 -3.15
C SER A 301 6.73 10.90 -2.53
N ASP A 302 5.94 10.04 -1.89
CA ASP A 302 6.42 8.87 -1.16
C ASP A 302 6.37 7.61 -2.05
N PRO A 303 7.52 7.02 -2.42
CA PRO A 303 7.58 5.91 -3.37
C PRO A 303 6.88 4.64 -2.87
N GLN A 304 6.85 4.40 -1.56
CA GLN A 304 6.20 3.21 -1.00
C GLN A 304 4.68 3.34 -1.09
N CYS A 305 4.15 4.52 -0.77
CA CYS A 305 2.73 4.81 -0.89
C CYS A 305 2.28 4.82 -2.35
N GLN A 306 3.04 5.46 -3.25
CA GLN A 306 2.79 5.43 -4.69
C GLN A 306 2.66 4.01 -5.24
N THR A 307 3.63 3.16 -4.91
CA THR A 307 3.66 1.76 -5.36
C THR A 307 2.47 0.97 -4.80
N ALA A 308 2.18 1.12 -3.51
CA ALA A 308 1.05 0.46 -2.86
C ALA A 308 -0.31 0.92 -3.44
N ALA A 309 -0.44 2.21 -3.75
CA ALA A 309 -1.62 2.80 -4.38
C ALA A 309 -1.87 2.21 -5.79
N LEU A 310 -0.84 2.13 -6.63
CA LEU A 310 -0.94 1.53 -7.97
C LEU A 310 -1.31 0.03 -7.89
N ILE A 311 -0.70 -0.71 -6.96
CA ILE A 311 -0.99 -2.13 -6.76
C ILE A 311 -2.45 -2.35 -6.34
N VAL A 312 -2.98 -1.52 -5.43
CA VAL A 312 -4.38 -1.66 -4.99
C VAL A 312 -5.37 -1.23 -6.07
N LEU A 313 -5.06 -0.20 -6.86
CA LEU A 313 -5.85 0.15 -8.06
C LEU A 313 -5.94 -1.03 -9.02
N GLY A 314 -4.83 -1.72 -9.25
CA GLY A 314 -4.81 -2.93 -10.05
C GLY A 314 -5.70 -4.04 -9.49
N ALA A 315 -5.66 -4.27 -8.18
CA ALA A 315 -6.54 -5.22 -7.51
C ALA A 315 -8.03 -4.85 -7.64
N PHE A 316 -8.39 -3.56 -7.58
CA PHE A 316 -9.77 -3.12 -7.84
C PHE A 316 -10.20 -3.36 -9.29
N VAL A 317 -9.33 -3.10 -10.27
CA VAL A 317 -9.60 -3.39 -11.68
C VAL A 317 -9.79 -4.89 -11.89
N ASN A 318 -8.96 -5.74 -11.27
CA ASN A 318 -9.09 -7.20 -11.36
C ASN A 318 -10.38 -7.70 -10.71
N LEU A 319 -10.80 -7.13 -9.57
CA LEU A 319 -12.09 -7.46 -8.94
C LEU A 319 -13.25 -7.09 -9.88
N GLY A 320 -13.22 -5.89 -10.46
CA GLY A 320 -14.21 -5.45 -11.45
C GLY A 320 -14.26 -6.38 -12.66
N ARG A 321 -13.11 -6.83 -13.17
CA ARG A 321 -13.03 -7.80 -14.27
C ARG A 321 -13.66 -9.15 -13.89
N ALA A 322 -13.40 -9.64 -12.68
CA ALA A 322 -13.90 -10.94 -12.23
C ALA A 322 -15.44 -11.00 -12.09
N GLU A 323 -16.08 -9.85 -11.85
CA GLU A 323 -17.53 -9.72 -11.68
C GLU A 323 -18.19 -8.93 -12.84
N GLU A 324 -17.44 -8.66 -13.92
CA GLU A 324 -17.86 -7.89 -15.09
C GLU A 324 -18.42 -6.47 -14.78
N ASP A 325 -17.91 -5.82 -13.73
CA ASP A 325 -18.27 -4.46 -13.34
C ASP A 325 -17.28 -3.41 -13.90
N PRO A 326 -17.71 -2.51 -14.80
CA PRO A 326 -16.84 -1.49 -15.38
C PRO A 326 -16.68 -0.24 -14.50
N TYR A 327 -17.31 -0.19 -13.31
CA TYR A 327 -17.34 1.01 -12.45
C TYR A 327 -15.97 1.64 -12.19
N VAL A 328 -15.01 0.83 -11.71
CA VAL A 328 -13.66 1.31 -11.35
C VAL A 328 -12.94 1.87 -12.58
N VAL A 329 -12.94 1.12 -13.69
CA VAL A 329 -12.30 1.52 -14.95
C VAL A 329 -12.89 2.82 -15.50
N ASN A 330 -14.22 2.94 -15.48
CA ASN A 330 -14.91 4.16 -15.91
C ASN A 330 -14.57 5.35 -15.03
N THR A 331 -14.45 5.15 -13.72
CA THR A 331 -14.10 6.21 -12.77
C THR A 331 -12.65 6.65 -12.95
N LEU A 332 -11.69 5.72 -13.11
CA LEU A 332 -10.30 6.06 -13.41
C LEU A 332 -10.14 6.85 -14.70
N ASN A 333 -10.96 6.58 -15.72
CA ASN A 333 -10.99 7.39 -16.94
C ASN A 333 -11.53 8.81 -16.66
N LYS A 334 -12.62 8.95 -15.89
CA LYS A 334 -13.18 10.26 -15.51
C LYS A 334 -12.18 11.11 -14.74
N LEU A 335 -11.43 10.50 -13.84
CA LEU A 335 -10.37 11.12 -13.05
C LEU A 335 -9.07 11.37 -13.83
N ASN A 336 -9.05 11.08 -15.14
CA ASN A 336 -7.90 11.21 -16.03
C ASN A 336 -6.65 10.39 -15.60
N VAL A 337 -6.82 9.38 -14.75
CA VAL A 337 -5.71 8.53 -14.28
C VAL A 337 -5.12 7.74 -15.44
N ILE A 338 -5.98 7.18 -16.30
CA ILE A 338 -5.56 6.43 -17.49
C ILE A 338 -4.76 7.34 -18.45
N GLY A 339 -5.20 8.59 -18.61
CA GLY A 339 -4.51 9.58 -19.44
C GLY A 339 -3.10 9.85 -18.94
N VAL A 340 -2.94 10.15 -17.65
CA VAL A 340 -1.63 10.39 -17.02
C VAL A 340 -0.74 9.14 -17.08
N LEU A 341 -1.31 7.95 -16.85
CA LEU A 341 -0.57 6.69 -16.89
C LEU A 341 -0.01 6.41 -18.29
N VAL A 342 -0.80 6.66 -19.34
CA VAL A 342 -0.35 6.53 -20.75
C VAL A 342 0.63 7.63 -21.14
N ASP A 343 0.46 8.85 -20.63
CA ASP A 343 1.38 9.97 -20.89
C ASP A 343 2.77 9.69 -20.29
N SER A 344 2.82 9.08 -19.10
CA SER A 344 4.06 8.71 -18.43
C SER A 344 4.93 7.75 -19.26
N LEU A 345 4.34 6.97 -20.17
CA LEU A 345 5.09 6.07 -21.04
C LEU A 345 6.07 6.80 -21.97
N LYS A 346 5.91 8.10 -22.19
CA LYS A 346 6.83 8.90 -23.02
C LYS A 346 8.26 8.91 -22.49
N SER A 347 8.45 8.85 -21.17
CA SER A 347 9.78 8.83 -20.53
C SER A 347 10.23 7.44 -20.12
N VAL A 348 9.46 6.39 -20.45
CA VAL A 348 9.70 5.02 -19.94
C VAL A 348 11.11 4.50 -20.24
N LEU A 349 11.65 4.76 -21.44
CA LEU A 349 13.01 4.32 -21.80
C LEU A 349 14.08 5.05 -20.98
N GLN A 350 13.96 6.37 -20.85
CA GLN A 350 14.93 7.19 -20.10
C GLN A 350 14.94 6.82 -18.61
N GLU A 351 13.76 6.74 -17.99
CA GLU A 351 13.64 6.37 -16.58
C GLU A 351 14.07 4.93 -16.33
N TRP A 352 13.81 4.01 -17.27
CA TRP A 352 14.26 2.62 -17.15
C TRP A 352 15.78 2.48 -17.26
N LEU A 353 16.42 3.22 -18.17
CA LEU A 353 17.88 3.25 -18.25
C LEU A 353 18.50 3.84 -16.97
N GLU A 354 17.88 4.86 -16.39
CA GLU A 354 18.29 5.39 -15.08
C GLU A 354 18.15 4.35 -13.97
N ILE A 355 17.08 3.55 -13.95
CA ILE A 355 16.90 2.43 -13.01
C ILE A 355 18.00 1.39 -13.18
N VAL A 356 18.39 1.07 -14.41
CA VAL A 356 19.47 0.12 -14.70
C VAL A 356 20.82 0.64 -14.17
N GLN A 357 21.07 1.95 -14.30
CA GLN A 357 22.32 2.58 -13.84
C GLN A 357 22.38 2.74 -12.31
N THR A 358 21.30 3.25 -11.70
CA THR A 358 21.24 3.55 -10.27
C THR A 358 20.90 2.34 -9.41
N ASN A 359 20.32 1.30 -10.02
CA ASN A 359 19.77 0.12 -9.35
C ASN A 359 18.78 0.48 -8.22
N ASN A 360 18.01 1.56 -8.40
CA ASN A 360 17.00 1.99 -7.45
C ASN A 360 15.79 1.05 -7.49
N LEU A 361 15.66 0.20 -6.46
CA LEU A 361 14.61 -0.81 -6.34
C LEU A 361 13.21 -0.19 -6.23
N ASP A 362 13.07 0.91 -5.47
CA ASP A 362 11.77 1.55 -5.26
C ASP A 362 11.23 2.12 -6.58
N HIS A 363 12.10 2.74 -7.37
CA HIS A 363 11.75 3.26 -8.68
C HIS A 363 11.39 2.12 -9.66
N GLN A 364 12.10 0.99 -9.60
CA GLN A 364 11.76 -0.21 -10.39
C GLN A 364 10.38 -0.77 -10.01
N LEU A 365 10.10 -0.92 -8.70
CA LEU A 365 8.81 -1.43 -8.22
C LEU A 365 7.64 -0.53 -8.60
N TYR A 366 7.85 0.79 -8.58
CA TYR A 366 6.86 1.76 -9.02
C TYR A 366 6.51 1.59 -10.50
N TRP A 367 7.51 1.50 -11.38
CA TRP A 367 7.30 1.24 -12.81
C TRP A 367 6.65 -0.12 -13.07
N ASP A 368 7.06 -1.14 -12.33
CA ASP A 368 6.48 -2.47 -12.41
C ASP A 368 4.98 -2.44 -12.05
N ALA A 369 4.60 -1.69 -11.01
CA ALA A 369 3.20 -1.49 -10.64
C ALA A 369 2.41 -0.71 -11.70
N LYS A 370 2.97 0.36 -12.31
CA LYS A 370 2.33 1.11 -13.39
C LYS A 370 2.02 0.24 -14.60
N LEU A 371 3.01 -0.53 -15.07
CA LEU A 371 2.87 -1.38 -16.25
C LEU A 371 1.90 -2.53 -15.99
N SER A 372 1.91 -3.08 -14.78
CA SER A 372 0.93 -4.08 -14.35
C SER A 372 -0.49 -3.53 -14.37
N LEU A 373 -0.70 -2.31 -13.85
CA LEU A 373 -2.00 -1.63 -13.90
C LEU A 373 -2.46 -1.37 -15.34
N LEU A 374 -1.56 -0.87 -16.22
CA LEU A 374 -1.86 -0.69 -17.65
C LEU A 374 -2.29 -1.99 -18.32
N LEU A 375 -1.59 -3.09 -18.05
CA LEU A 375 -1.92 -4.40 -18.59
C LEU A 375 -3.30 -4.86 -18.13
N GLN A 376 -3.60 -4.72 -16.83
CA GLN A 376 -4.90 -5.09 -16.26
C GLN A 376 -6.05 -4.25 -16.82
N LEU A 377 -5.84 -2.95 -17.04
CA LEU A 377 -6.80 -2.09 -17.74
C LEU A 377 -7.03 -2.59 -19.17
N CYS A 378 -5.96 -2.92 -19.91
CA CYS A 378 -6.04 -3.40 -21.28
C CYS A 378 -6.67 -4.79 -21.42
N GLN A 379 -6.77 -5.56 -20.35
CA GLN A 379 -7.48 -6.86 -20.32
C GLN A 379 -9.01 -6.70 -20.21
N THR A 380 -9.52 -5.47 -20.04
CA THR A 380 -10.94 -5.16 -20.10
C THR A 380 -11.28 -4.41 -21.38
N ARG A 381 -12.48 -4.60 -21.91
CA ARG A 381 -12.92 -3.96 -23.16
C ARG A 381 -12.96 -2.42 -23.05
N ASP A 382 -13.47 -1.90 -21.93
CA ASP A 382 -13.55 -0.46 -21.68
C ASP A 382 -12.18 0.13 -21.33
N GLY A 383 -11.36 -0.55 -20.53
CA GLY A 383 -10.02 -0.08 -20.21
C GLY A 383 -9.12 0.00 -21.44
N ALA A 384 -9.15 -1.02 -22.31
CA ALA A 384 -8.45 -1.00 -23.59
C ALA A 384 -8.92 0.15 -24.50
N LYS A 385 -10.23 0.47 -24.49
CA LYS A 385 -10.78 1.62 -25.23
C LYS A 385 -10.17 2.93 -24.71
N TYR A 386 -10.19 3.14 -23.40
CA TYR A 386 -9.69 4.38 -22.78
C TYR A 386 -8.17 4.53 -22.95
N VAL A 387 -7.40 3.46 -22.77
CA VAL A 387 -5.94 3.46 -22.96
C VAL A 387 -5.57 3.84 -24.41
N LEU A 388 -6.27 3.28 -25.39
CA LEU A 388 -6.02 3.62 -26.80
C LEU A 388 -6.47 5.03 -27.16
N HIS A 389 -7.58 5.50 -26.59
CA HIS A 389 -8.04 6.89 -26.75
C HIS A 389 -7.09 7.90 -26.08
N ALA A 390 -6.35 7.49 -25.05
CA ALA A 390 -5.29 8.27 -24.43
C ALA A 390 -3.99 8.34 -25.27
N ASN A 391 -4.02 7.84 -26.52
CA ASN A 391 -2.92 7.85 -27.48
C ASN A 391 -1.72 6.95 -27.10
N LEU A 392 -1.99 5.72 -26.65
CA LEU A 392 -0.95 4.72 -26.31
C LEU A 392 0.19 4.64 -27.34
N PHE A 393 -0.13 4.42 -28.62
CA PHE A 393 0.89 4.27 -29.67
C PHE A 393 1.74 5.54 -29.83
N ARG A 394 1.14 6.72 -29.73
CA ARG A 394 1.89 7.99 -29.80
C ARG A 394 2.85 8.15 -28.62
N SER A 395 2.43 7.77 -27.41
CA SER A 395 3.33 7.82 -26.25
C SER A 395 4.52 6.85 -26.40
N LEU A 396 4.30 5.69 -27.01
CA LEU A 396 5.34 4.70 -27.30
C LEU A 396 6.28 5.12 -28.44
N GLU A 397 5.76 5.78 -29.47
CA GLU A 397 6.58 6.38 -30.52
C GLU A 397 7.52 7.46 -29.95
N VAL A 398 6.99 8.35 -29.10
CA VAL A 398 7.77 9.41 -28.46
C VAL A 398 8.84 8.85 -27.51
N SER A 399 8.56 7.74 -26.84
CA SER A 399 9.52 7.14 -25.90
C SER A 399 10.71 6.47 -26.58
N GLY A 400 10.59 6.15 -27.87
CA GLY A 400 11.64 5.48 -28.63
C GLY A 400 11.88 4.03 -28.23
N LEU A 401 11.08 3.46 -27.31
CA LEU A 401 11.33 2.15 -26.70
C LEU A 401 11.50 1.01 -27.71
N PHE A 402 10.73 1.01 -28.81
CA PHE A 402 10.81 -0.01 -29.88
C PHE A 402 11.61 0.45 -31.11
N SER A 403 12.18 1.65 -31.08
CA SER A 403 12.86 2.25 -32.24
C SER A 403 14.31 1.82 -32.38
N ALA A 404 14.93 1.36 -31.30
CA ALA A 404 16.31 0.92 -31.27
C ALA A 404 16.43 -0.58 -31.03
N ASP A 405 17.56 -1.15 -31.45
CA ASP A 405 17.92 -2.52 -31.12
C ASP A 405 18.50 -2.56 -29.70
N PRO A 406 17.92 -3.34 -28.76
CA PRO A 406 18.38 -3.42 -27.38
C PRO A 406 19.88 -3.68 -27.23
N GLU A 407 20.45 -4.46 -28.14
CA GLU A 407 21.87 -4.84 -28.12
C GLU A 407 22.82 -3.74 -28.59
N LEU A 408 22.29 -2.70 -29.26
CA LEU A 408 23.08 -1.55 -29.69
C LEU A 408 23.06 -0.42 -28.65
N GLU A 409 22.03 -0.35 -27.82
CA GLU A 409 21.90 0.67 -26.76
C GLU A 409 22.62 0.31 -25.47
N ILE A 410 22.69 -0.99 -25.16
CA ILE A 410 23.28 -1.50 -23.93
C ILE A 410 24.53 -2.30 -24.27
N ASP A 411 25.61 -2.09 -23.52
CA ASP A 411 26.84 -2.87 -23.67
C ASP A 411 26.52 -4.38 -23.59
N PRO A 412 26.79 -5.16 -24.65
CA PRO A 412 26.48 -6.59 -24.69
C PRO A 412 27.23 -7.40 -23.61
N ALA A 413 28.28 -6.84 -23.01
CA ALA A 413 28.95 -7.44 -21.84
C ALA A 413 28.08 -7.39 -20.57
N ASN A 414 27.11 -6.47 -20.50
CA ASN A 414 26.20 -6.32 -19.37
C ASN A 414 24.88 -7.07 -19.60
N THR A 415 24.92 -8.39 -19.36
CA THR A 415 23.78 -9.29 -19.55
C THR A 415 22.57 -8.92 -18.68
N VAL A 416 22.79 -8.36 -17.48
CA VAL A 416 21.72 -7.98 -16.54
C VAL A 416 20.97 -6.73 -17.03
N ALA A 417 21.69 -5.73 -17.54
CA ALA A 417 21.08 -4.55 -18.13
C ALA A 417 20.24 -4.92 -19.36
N LEU A 418 20.75 -5.81 -20.20
CA LEU A 418 20.04 -6.30 -21.37
C LEU A 418 18.79 -7.11 -20.98
N GLU A 419 18.87 -7.98 -19.96
CA GLU A 419 17.72 -8.70 -19.42
C GLU A 419 16.62 -7.73 -18.94
N LYS A 420 17.00 -6.68 -18.20
CA LYS A 420 16.06 -5.64 -17.74
C LYS A 420 15.44 -4.89 -18.92
N HIS A 421 16.18 -4.61 -19.99
CA HIS A 421 15.64 -3.96 -21.18
C HIS A 421 14.66 -4.85 -21.96
N TYR A 422 14.97 -6.13 -22.14
CA TYR A 422 13.99 -7.07 -22.72
C TYR A 422 12.76 -7.23 -21.83
N THR A 423 12.92 -7.15 -20.50
CA THR A 423 11.79 -7.22 -19.55
C THR A 423 10.80 -6.08 -19.76
N ILE A 424 11.25 -4.84 -19.98
CA ILE A 424 10.34 -3.71 -20.26
C ILE A 424 9.65 -3.88 -21.63
N LEU A 425 10.39 -4.34 -22.65
CA LEU A 425 9.81 -4.63 -23.97
C LEU A 425 8.70 -5.68 -23.89
N VAL A 426 8.92 -6.78 -23.16
CA VAL A 426 7.91 -7.83 -22.94
C VAL A 426 6.66 -7.26 -22.30
N ARG A 427 6.80 -6.46 -21.24
CA ARG A 427 5.68 -5.87 -20.51
C ARG A 427 4.87 -4.94 -21.41
N VAL A 428 5.53 -4.06 -22.14
CA VAL A 428 4.85 -3.11 -23.05
C VAL A 428 4.24 -3.83 -24.26
N ALA A 429 4.91 -4.84 -24.84
CA ALA A 429 4.35 -5.66 -25.91
C ALA A 429 3.08 -6.40 -25.47
N ARG A 430 3.04 -6.93 -24.24
CA ARG A 430 1.83 -7.53 -23.64
C ARG A 430 0.70 -6.51 -23.46
N ILE A 431 1.00 -5.27 -23.08
CA ILE A 431 0.01 -4.19 -22.99
C ILE A 431 -0.60 -3.90 -24.37
N ILE A 432 0.23 -3.76 -25.41
CA ILE A 432 -0.22 -3.53 -26.80
C ILE A 432 -1.10 -4.70 -27.27
N GLY A 433 -0.63 -5.94 -27.08
CA GLY A 433 -1.35 -7.14 -27.45
C GLY A 433 -2.72 -7.22 -26.77
N ALA A 434 -2.76 -7.01 -25.45
CA ALA A 434 -4.02 -6.99 -24.69
C ALA A 434 -4.96 -5.87 -25.16
N ALA A 435 -4.45 -4.66 -25.43
CA ALA A 435 -5.26 -3.53 -25.87
C ALA A 435 -5.94 -3.80 -27.23
N ILE A 436 -5.23 -4.43 -28.16
CA ILE A 436 -5.77 -4.78 -29.48
C ILE A 436 -6.77 -5.94 -29.38
N LEU A 437 -6.41 -7.01 -28.66
CA LEU A 437 -7.25 -8.19 -28.48
C LEU A 437 -8.59 -7.85 -27.82
N SER A 438 -8.57 -7.07 -26.73
CA SER A 438 -9.79 -6.69 -25.98
C SER A 438 -10.74 -5.77 -26.76
N ARG A 439 -10.24 -5.06 -27.78
CA ARG A 439 -11.03 -4.16 -28.63
C ARG A 439 -11.51 -4.81 -29.93
N GLY A 440 -10.76 -5.77 -30.45
CA GLY A 440 -11.03 -6.43 -31.72
C GLY A 440 -10.76 -5.53 -32.93
N SER A 441 -11.59 -5.68 -33.98
CA SER A 441 -11.35 -5.19 -35.34
C SER A 441 -11.04 -3.69 -35.49
N HIS A 442 -11.59 -2.83 -34.62
CA HIS A 442 -11.42 -1.37 -34.73
C HIS A 442 -9.96 -0.91 -34.66
N ASN A 443 -9.11 -1.59 -33.91
CA ASN A 443 -7.74 -1.17 -33.65
C ASN A 443 -6.69 -2.07 -34.30
N VAL A 444 -7.12 -3.04 -35.11
CA VAL A 444 -6.23 -3.91 -35.89
C VAL A 444 -5.31 -3.09 -36.80
N VAL A 445 -5.83 -2.02 -37.41
CA VAL A 445 -5.02 -1.12 -38.26
C VAL A 445 -3.87 -0.46 -37.48
N GLN A 446 -4.09 -0.09 -36.22
CA GLN A 446 -3.05 0.49 -35.38
C GLN A 446 -1.98 -0.55 -35.04
N GLY A 447 -2.39 -1.79 -34.74
CA GLY A 447 -1.47 -2.92 -34.54
C GLY A 447 -0.62 -3.23 -35.77
N ARG A 448 -1.24 -3.23 -36.97
CA ARG A 448 -0.52 -3.44 -38.25
C ARG A 448 0.51 -2.34 -38.51
N ARG A 449 0.15 -1.07 -38.23
CA ARG A 449 1.10 0.06 -38.33
C ARG A 449 2.27 -0.12 -37.39
N PHE A 450 2.02 -0.41 -36.12
CA PHE A 450 3.06 -0.68 -35.14
C PHE A 450 4.03 -1.80 -35.59
N LEU A 451 3.51 -2.93 -36.10
CA LEU A 451 4.35 -4.01 -36.62
C LEU A 451 5.15 -3.61 -37.86
N THR A 452 4.58 -2.76 -38.72
CA THR A 452 5.25 -2.25 -39.92
C THR A 452 6.39 -1.29 -39.55
N ASP A 453 6.14 -0.37 -38.64
CA ASP A 453 7.09 0.65 -38.22
C ASP A 453 8.27 0.04 -37.43
N HIS A 454 8.02 -1.02 -36.66
CA HIS A 454 9.03 -1.72 -35.87
C HIS A 454 9.45 -3.09 -36.44
N ARG A 455 9.25 -3.30 -37.75
CA ARG A 455 9.49 -4.60 -38.43
C ARG A 455 10.88 -5.17 -38.16
N MET A 456 11.91 -4.32 -38.17
CA MET A 456 13.30 -4.76 -38.00
C MET A 456 13.53 -5.40 -36.63
N LEU A 457 13.01 -4.78 -35.57
CA LEU A 457 13.09 -5.29 -34.21
C LEU A 457 12.32 -6.60 -34.07
N VAL A 458 11.10 -6.68 -34.60
CA VAL A 458 10.28 -7.90 -34.56
C VAL A 458 11.00 -9.06 -35.25
N MET A 459 11.56 -8.83 -36.45
CA MET A 459 12.33 -9.85 -37.16
C MET A 459 13.61 -10.25 -36.42
N HIS A 460 14.30 -9.30 -35.78
CA HIS A 460 15.48 -9.59 -34.99
C HIS A 460 15.13 -10.53 -33.82
N VAL A 461 14.12 -10.18 -33.03
CA VAL A 461 13.68 -10.96 -31.87
C VAL A 461 13.22 -12.37 -32.28
N LEU A 462 12.46 -12.52 -33.36
CA LEU A 462 11.99 -13.83 -33.85
C LEU A 462 13.15 -14.71 -34.38
N LYS A 463 14.14 -14.13 -35.05
CA LYS A 463 15.35 -14.89 -35.46
C LYS A 463 16.16 -15.33 -34.25
N ARG A 464 16.26 -14.44 -33.26
CA ARG A 464 17.01 -14.67 -32.04
C ARG A 464 16.40 -15.78 -31.19
N SER A 465 15.07 -15.79 -31.01
CA SER A 465 14.38 -16.89 -30.30
C SER A 465 14.50 -18.23 -31.05
N ALA A 466 14.60 -18.21 -32.38
CA ALA A 466 14.84 -19.41 -33.19
C ALA A 466 16.32 -19.89 -33.20
N GLY A 467 17.21 -19.25 -32.45
CA GLY A 467 18.64 -19.61 -32.37
C GLY A 467 19.47 -19.13 -33.58
N ILE A 468 18.92 -18.26 -34.42
CA ILE A 468 19.61 -17.72 -35.60
C ILE A 468 20.33 -16.43 -35.21
N GLY A 469 21.66 -16.52 -35.05
CA GLY A 469 22.53 -15.36 -34.77
C GLY A 469 22.93 -15.16 -33.30
N ALA A 470 22.62 -16.11 -32.41
CA ALA A 470 22.95 -16.00 -30.98
C ALA A 470 24.36 -16.53 -30.64
N GLY A 471 25.11 -15.76 -29.84
CA GLY A 471 26.24 -16.27 -29.04
C GLY A 471 25.73 -16.87 -27.71
N HIS A 472 26.51 -17.72 -27.04
CA HIS A 472 26.13 -18.29 -25.74
C HIS A 472 25.91 -17.20 -24.68
N MET A 473 24.67 -17.01 -24.24
CA MET A 473 24.29 -16.03 -23.23
C MET A 473 23.61 -16.69 -22.02
N SER A 474 23.27 -15.88 -21.01
CA SER A 474 22.53 -16.36 -19.84
C SER A 474 21.15 -16.88 -20.24
N ARG A 475 20.76 -18.03 -19.70
CA ARG A 475 19.43 -18.63 -19.87
C ARG A 475 18.28 -17.66 -19.55
N THR A 476 18.46 -16.80 -18.53
CA THR A 476 17.44 -15.81 -18.13
C THR A 476 17.14 -14.79 -19.24
N LEU A 477 18.15 -14.42 -20.03
CA LEU A 477 17.97 -13.50 -21.15
C LEU A 477 17.28 -14.20 -22.32
N GLU A 478 17.63 -15.46 -22.61
CA GLU A 478 16.98 -16.27 -23.63
C GLU A 478 15.48 -16.43 -23.33
N ASP A 479 15.12 -16.72 -22.07
CA ASP A 479 13.72 -16.79 -21.63
C ASP A 479 12.96 -15.46 -21.90
N ARG A 480 13.60 -14.30 -21.70
CA ARG A 480 12.97 -12.99 -21.97
C ARG A 480 12.82 -12.70 -23.46
N VAL A 481 13.75 -13.14 -24.29
CA VAL A 481 13.66 -13.03 -25.75
C VAL A 481 12.53 -13.92 -26.27
N GLU A 482 12.39 -15.14 -25.74
CA GLU A 482 11.27 -16.04 -26.05
C GLU A 482 9.93 -15.43 -25.64
N GLU A 483 9.81 -14.90 -24.43
CA GLU A 483 8.59 -14.20 -23.98
C GLU A 483 8.21 -13.00 -24.87
N LEU A 484 9.20 -12.28 -25.42
CA LEU A 484 8.97 -11.15 -26.33
C LEU A 484 8.55 -11.64 -27.72
N ALA A 485 9.18 -12.70 -28.22
CA ALA A 485 8.79 -13.35 -29.46
C ALA A 485 7.33 -13.83 -29.39
N ASP A 486 6.94 -14.49 -28.29
CA ASP A 486 5.56 -14.91 -28.05
C ASP A 486 4.58 -13.73 -28.05
N ALA A 487 4.94 -12.62 -27.39
CA ALA A 487 4.11 -11.42 -27.37
C ALA A 487 3.90 -10.83 -28.79
N PHE A 488 4.95 -10.82 -29.62
CA PHE A 488 4.82 -10.40 -31.02
C PHE A 488 4.03 -11.39 -31.87
N MET A 489 4.20 -12.70 -31.66
CA MET A 489 3.43 -13.73 -32.37
C MET A 489 1.93 -13.62 -32.09
N VAL A 490 1.57 -13.37 -30.82
CA VAL A 490 0.18 -13.09 -30.42
C VAL A 490 -0.34 -11.85 -31.16
N LEU A 491 0.45 -10.79 -31.25
CA LEU A 491 0.07 -9.56 -31.95
C LEU A 491 -0.08 -9.74 -33.47
N ILE A 492 0.85 -10.46 -34.11
CA ILE A 492 0.81 -10.80 -35.54
C ILE A 492 -0.45 -11.59 -35.86
N THR A 493 -0.75 -12.60 -35.04
CA THR A 493 -1.94 -13.45 -35.19
C THR A 493 -3.22 -12.66 -34.95
N ALA A 494 -3.26 -11.83 -33.89
CA ALA A 494 -4.43 -11.03 -33.55
C ALA A 494 -4.78 -9.95 -34.59
N THR A 495 -3.83 -9.59 -35.45
CA THR A 495 -4.00 -8.54 -36.46
C THR A 495 -4.08 -9.09 -37.88
N ASP A 496 -4.01 -10.41 -38.07
CA ASP A 496 -3.88 -11.06 -39.39
C ASP A 496 -2.78 -10.39 -40.24
N PHE A 497 -1.64 -10.09 -39.60
CA PHE A 497 -0.59 -9.28 -40.22
C PHE A 497 0.02 -9.96 -41.44
N LEU A 498 0.16 -11.28 -41.43
CA LEU A 498 0.69 -12.04 -42.56
C LEU A 498 -0.21 -11.95 -43.80
N GLU A 499 -1.54 -12.09 -43.61
CA GLU A 499 -2.50 -11.93 -44.71
C GLU A 499 -2.46 -10.51 -45.29
N PHE A 500 -2.27 -9.51 -44.42
CA PHE A 500 -2.10 -8.13 -44.83
C PHE A 500 -0.81 -7.90 -45.63
N GLU A 501 0.32 -8.50 -45.22
CA GLU A 501 1.56 -8.42 -46.00
C GLU A 501 1.43 -9.11 -47.36
N GLU A 502 0.77 -10.27 -47.42
CA GLU A 502 0.53 -11.00 -48.68
C GLU A 502 -0.35 -10.20 -49.64
N GLN A 503 -1.33 -9.46 -49.13
CA GLN A 503 -2.18 -8.56 -49.94
C GLN A 503 -1.45 -7.29 -50.40
N GLN A 504 -0.43 -6.84 -49.66
CA GLN A 504 0.40 -5.68 -50.03
C GLN A 504 1.61 -6.05 -50.88
N ALA A 505 2.03 -7.31 -50.89
CA ALA A 505 3.08 -7.81 -51.77
C ALA A 505 2.64 -7.59 -53.23
N PRO A 506 3.47 -6.96 -54.08
CA PRO A 506 3.12 -6.80 -55.48
C PRO A 506 2.94 -8.18 -56.11
N VAL A 507 1.75 -8.43 -56.68
CA VAL A 507 1.46 -9.62 -57.50
C VAL A 507 2.62 -9.77 -58.49
N GLU A 508 3.42 -10.84 -58.35
CA GLU A 508 4.43 -11.16 -59.34
C GLU A 508 3.74 -11.23 -60.70
N LYS A 509 4.04 -10.25 -61.58
CA LYS A 509 3.60 -10.31 -62.97
C LYS A 509 4.08 -11.67 -63.51
N PRO A 510 3.20 -12.51 -64.09
CA PRO A 510 3.63 -13.78 -64.64
C PRO A 510 4.72 -13.50 -65.66
N ARG A 511 5.89 -14.11 -65.45
CA ARG A 511 7.02 -14.04 -66.39
C ARG A 511 6.50 -14.46 -67.76
N THR A 512 6.35 -13.50 -68.67
CA THR A 512 6.16 -13.77 -70.09
C THR A 512 7.30 -14.68 -70.55
N PRO A 513 7.02 -15.85 -71.14
CA PRO A 513 8.08 -16.70 -71.64
C PRO A 513 8.82 -15.96 -72.76
N LEU A 514 10.11 -15.72 -72.54
CA LEU A 514 11.04 -15.29 -73.59
C LEU A 514 11.07 -16.40 -74.65
N LEU A 515 10.35 -16.19 -75.74
CA LEU A 515 10.57 -16.92 -77.00
C LEU A 515 11.91 -16.44 -77.56
N PHE A 516 12.94 -17.26 -77.41
CA PHE A 516 14.16 -17.15 -78.20
C PHE A 516 13.82 -17.52 -79.65
N HIS A 517 14.15 -16.63 -80.57
CA HIS A 517 14.20 -16.90 -82.01
C HIS A 517 15.62 -17.31 -82.43
#